data_AF-A0A3A8S194-F1
#
_entry.id   AF-A0A3A8S194-F1
#
_cell.length_a   1.000
_cell.length_b   1.000
_cell.length_c   1.000
_cell.angle_alpha   90.00
_cell.angle_beta   90.00
_cell.angle_gamma   90.00
#
_symmetry.space_group_name_H-M   'P 1'
#
loop_
_entity.id
_entity.type
_entity.pdbx_description
1 polymer ?
#
loop_
_entity_poly.entity_id
_entity_poly.type
_entity_poly.pdbx_seq_one_letter_code
_entity_poly.pdbx_strand_id
1 'polypeptide(L)'
;MRERIIKAAVACDYAGLQKLGDEKGKSVRFSYDPDQDMATTWRIQEEWKDSPQPVLARLVHVLNLPFYQEGNLYWWPTAFREGATDADFALLKGIYPDSMIDDMRKEKSYIGMRVGISSDGDWQAAIQGD
;
A
#
# COMPACT_ATOMS: atom_id res chain seq x y z
N MET A 1 9.18 -11.06 2.22
CA MET A 1 8.06 -10.56 1.39
C MET A 1 8.24 -9.11 0.97
N ARG A 2 8.36 -8.14 1.89
CA ARG A 2 8.62 -6.71 1.62
C ARG A 2 9.59 -6.44 0.46
N GLU A 3 10.82 -6.96 0.54
CA GLU A 3 11.84 -6.75 -0.49
C GLU A 3 11.46 -7.34 -1.86
N ARG A 4 10.74 -8.47 -1.87
CA ARG A 4 10.26 -9.11 -3.11
C ARG A 4 9.20 -8.25 -3.79
N ILE A 5 8.28 -7.68 -3.01
CA ILE A 5 7.25 -6.75 -3.50
C ILE A 5 7.92 -5.50 -4.05
N ILE A 6 8.84 -4.88 -3.31
CA ILE A 6 9.58 -3.69 -3.77
C ILE A 6 10.31 -3.98 -5.08
N LYS A 7 11.04 -5.10 -5.16
CA LYS A 7 11.78 -5.50 -6.36
C LYS A 7 10.86 -5.68 -7.57
N ALA A 8 9.72 -6.35 -7.39
CA ALA A 8 8.75 -6.55 -8.46
C ALA A 8 8.10 -5.22 -8.90
N ALA A 9 7.72 -4.36 -7.95
CA ALA A 9 7.14 -3.05 -8.24
C ALA A 9 8.12 -2.12 -8.98
N VAL A 10 9.40 -2.08 -8.59
CA VAL A 10 10.44 -1.30 -9.29
C VAL A 10 10.66 -1.83 -10.72
N ALA A 11 10.50 -3.13 -10.95
CA ALA A 11 10.60 -3.75 -12.26
C ALA A 11 9.31 -3.64 -13.10
N CYS A 12 8.27 -2.99 -12.59
CA CYS A 12 6.91 -3.01 -13.16
C CYS A 12 6.40 -4.44 -13.45
N ASP A 13 6.81 -5.42 -12.64
CA ASP A 13 6.46 -6.83 -12.79
C ASP A 13 5.08 -7.12 -12.16
N TYR A 14 4.03 -6.69 -12.86
CA TYR A 14 2.64 -6.91 -12.47
C TYR A 14 2.29 -8.38 -12.24
N ALA A 15 2.78 -9.27 -13.12
CA ALA A 15 2.55 -10.71 -12.99
C ALA A 15 3.26 -11.28 -11.74
N GLY A 16 4.49 -10.84 -11.48
CA GLY A 16 5.22 -11.17 -10.26
C GLY A 16 4.52 -10.68 -9.01
N LEU A 17 4.00 -9.44 -9.01
CA LEU A 17 3.22 -8.89 -7.90
C LEU A 17 1.96 -9.71 -7.63
N GLN A 18 1.23 -10.11 -8.68
CA GLN A 18 0.06 -10.98 -8.54
C GLN A 18 0.44 -12.33 -7.92
N LYS A 19 1.53 -12.95 -8.39
CA LYS A 19 2.03 -14.20 -7.85
C LYS A 19 2.43 -14.09 -6.38
N LEU A 20 3.03 -12.97 -5.98
CA LEU A 20 3.38 -12.70 -4.58
C LEU A 20 2.14 -12.53 -3.70
N GLY A 21 1.12 -11.83 -4.21
CA GLY A 21 -0.16 -11.63 -3.51
C GLY A 21 -0.99 -12.90 -3.38
N ASP A 22 -0.75 -13.91 -4.23
CA ASP A 22 -1.44 -15.20 -4.23
C ASP A 22 -0.63 -16.35 -3.58
N GLU A 23 0.59 -16.09 -3.11
CA GLU A 23 1.58 -17.12 -2.75
C GLU A 23 1.10 -18.09 -1.65
N LYS A 24 0.30 -17.60 -0.70
CA LYS A 24 -0.30 -18.43 0.36
C LYS A 24 -1.83 -18.32 0.41
N GLY A 25 -2.45 -17.96 -0.72
CA GLY A 25 -3.88 -17.73 -0.84
C GLY A 25 -4.19 -16.36 -1.44
N LYS A 26 -5.47 -16.08 -1.75
CA LYS A 26 -5.91 -14.84 -2.42
C LYS A 26 -6.20 -13.71 -1.42
N SER A 27 -5.27 -13.42 -0.53
CA SER A 27 -5.50 -12.45 0.56
C SER A 27 -5.56 -11.00 0.07
N VAL A 28 -4.85 -10.68 -1.01
CA VAL A 28 -4.88 -9.32 -1.60
C VAL A 28 -5.92 -9.25 -2.71
N ARG A 29 -7.14 -8.83 -2.36
CA ARG A 29 -8.25 -8.59 -3.30
C ARG A 29 -9.01 -7.32 -2.91
N PHE A 30 -9.68 -6.73 -3.89
CA PHE A 30 -10.55 -5.58 -3.66
C PHE A 30 -11.93 -6.05 -3.23
N SER A 31 -12.51 -5.44 -2.20
CA SER A 31 -13.84 -5.80 -1.71
C SER A 31 -14.95 -5.59 -2.75
N TYR A 32 -14.80 -4.57 -3.60
CA TYR A 32 -15.77 -4.22 -4.64
C TYR A 32 -15.64 -5.07 -5.92
N ASP A 33 -14.51 -5.77 -6.09
CA ASP A 33 -14.26 -6.68 -7.21
C ASP A 33 -13.30 -7.79 -6.77
N PRO A 34 -13.82 -8.82 -6.08
CA PRO A 34 -13.00 -9.89 -5.53
C PRO A 34 -12.45 -10.84 -6.62
N ASP A 35 -13.05 -10.82 -7.81
CA ASP A 35 -12.68 -11.69 -8.93
C ASP A 35 -11.59 -11.06 -9.79
N GLN A 36 -11.46 -9.72 -9.80
CA GLN A 36 -10.38 -9.04 -10.51
C GLN A 36 -9.05 -9.14 -9.76
N ASP A 37 -8.02 -9.52 -10.51
CA ASP A 37 -6.65 -9.59 -10.01
C ASP A 37 -6.11 -8.19 -9.62
N MET A 38 -5.43 -8.15 -8.47
CA MET A 38 -4.84 -6.93 -7.91
C MET A 38 -3.99 -6.18 -8.93
N ALA A 39 -3.10 -6.93 -9.61
CA ALA A 39 -2.18 -6.36 -10.59
C ALA A 39 -2.90 -5.76 -11.81
N THR A 40 -4.01 -6.36 -12.24
CA THR A 40 -4.83 -5.82 -13.34
C THR A 40 -5.45 -4.49 -12.95
N THR A 41 -6.06 -4.40 -11.76
CA THR A 41 -6.62 -3.14 -11.26
C THR A 41 -5.58 -2.04 -11.18
N TRP A 42 -4.40 -2.34 -10.63
CA TRP A 42 -3.33 -1.35 -10.49
C TRP A 42 -2.80 -0.88 -11.83
N ARG A 43 -2.64 -1.79 -12.79
CA ARG A 43 -2.24 -1.41 -14.14
C ARG A 43 -3.25 -0.47 -14.78
N ILE A 44 -4.55 -0.77 -14.67
CA ILE A 44 -5.61 0.10 -15.17
C ILE A 44 -5.52 1.48 -14.51
N GLN A 45 -5.30 1.56 -13.20
CA GLN A 45 -5.16 2.82 -12.46
C GLN A 45 -3.92 3.63 -12.89
N GLU A 46 -2.78 2.98 -13.16
CA GLU A 46 -1.58 3.66 -13.70
C GLU A 46 -1.81 4.20 -15.11
N GLU A 47 -2.68 3.56 -15.90
CA GLU A 47 -2.99 3.91 -17.29
C GLU A 47 -4.25 4.80 -17.44
N TRP A 48 -4.87 5.26 -16.35
CA TRP A 48 -6.04 6.15 -16.41
C TRP A 48 -5.77 7.41 -17.22
N LYS A 49 -6.63 7.68 -18.20
CA LYS A 49 -6.43 8.76 -19.18
C LYS A 49 -6.39 10.16 -18.57
N ASP A 50 -7.31 10.43 -17.63
CA ASP A 50 -7.52 11.79 -17.10
C ASP A 50 -6.75 12.02 -15.78
N SER A 51 -6.43 10.96 -15.04
CA SER A 51 -5.74 11.05 -13.76
C SER A 51 -4.98 9.75 -13.44
N PRO A 52 -3.86 9.46 -14.12
CA PRO A 52 -3.07 8.27 -13.86
C PRO A 52 -2.58 8.26 -12.41
N GLN A 53 -2.73 7.13 -11.73
CA GLN A 53 -2.30 6.96 -10.34
C GLN A 53 -0.96 6.23 -10.31
N PRO A 54 0.08 6.75 -9.63
CA PRO A 54 1.40 6.10 -9.59
C PRO A 54 1.42 4.97 -8.54
N VAL A 55 0.63 3.92 -8.77
CA VAL A 55 0.36 2.86 -7.79
C VAL A 55 1.63 2.12 -7.40
N LEU A 56 2.47 1.73 -8.36
CA LEU A 56 3.69 0.97 -8.06
C LEU A 56 4.73 1.84 -7.34
N ALA A 57 4.89 3.10 -7.77
CA ALA A 57 5.79 4.02 -7.09
C ALA A 57 5.32 4.28 -5.65
N ARG A 58 4.01 4.48 -5.45
CA ARG A 58 3.40 4.65 -4.11
C ARG A 58 3.64 3.41 -3.24
N LEU A 59 3.45 2.21 -3.78
CA LEU A 59 3.71 0.95 -3.09
C LEU A 59 5.17 0.85 -2.63
N VAL A 60 6.13 1.19 -3.49
CA VAL A 60 7.56 1.22 -3.16
C VAL A 60 7.83 2.23 -2.04
N HIS A 61 7.32 3.46 -2.15
CA HIS A 61 7.53 4.49 -1.14
C HIS A 61 6.93 4.10 0.21
N VAL A 62 5.68 3.65 0.24
CA VAL A 62 4.99 3.20 1.46
C VAL A 62 5.76 2.05 2.12
N LEU A 63 6.17 1.04 1.35
CA LEU A 63 6.96 -0.06 1.88
C LEU A 63 8.36 0.35 2.31
N ASN A 64 8.86 1.55 1.99
CA ASN A 64 10.12 2.08 2.54
C ASN A 64 9.94 2.92 3.81
N LEU A 65 8.70 3.22 4.21
CA LEU A 65 8.42 3.91 5.47
C LEU A 65 8.57 2.98 6.69
N PRO A 66 8.60 3.54 7.91
CA PRO A 66 8.47 2.76 9.13
C PRO A 66 7.16 1.97 9.17
N PHE A 67 7.19 0.85 9.87
CA PHE A 67 6.04 -0.02 10.11
C PHE A 67 5.76 -0.15 11.60
N TYR A 68 4.57 -0.65 11.91
CA TYR A 68 4.23 -1.13 13.24
C TYR A 68 3.72 -2.57 13.16
N GLN A 69 3.79 -3.29 14.27
CA GLN A 69 3.27 -4.64 14.38
C GLN A 69 1.95 -4.61 15.15
N GLU A 70 0.97 -5.36 14.65
CA GLU A 70 -0.30 -5.59 15.30
C GLU A 70 -0.63 -7.09 15.20
N GLY A 71 -0.55 -7.79 16.33
CA GLY A 71 -0.66 -9.26 16.36
C GLY A 71 0.39 -9.91 15.45
N ASN A 72 -0.07 -10.66 14.45
CA ASN A 72 0.78 -11.36 13.47
C ASN A 72 1.10 -10.55 12.21
N LEU A 73 0.62 -9.29 12.10
CA LEU A 73 0.77 -8.46 10.91
C LEU A 73 1.74 -7.31 11.15
N TYR A 74 2.57 -7.05 10.15
CA TYR A 74 3.34 -5.82 10.00
C TYR A 74 2.63 -4.90 9.02
N TRP A 75 2.36 -3.67 9.46
CA TRP A 75 1.60 -2.68 8.71
C TRP A 75 2.45 -1.48 8.33
N TRP A 76 2.36 -1.09 7.06
CA TRP A 76 2.94 0.14 6.53
C TRP A 76 1.83 1.11 6.07
N PRO A 77 1.99 2.43 6.27
CA PRO A 77 3.02 3.09 7.11
C PRO A 77 2.57 3.23 8.57
N THR A 78 3.46 3.66 9.47
CA THR A 78 3.09 4.02 10.86
C THR A 78 2.02 5.11 10.96
N ALA A 79 1.84 5.93 9.93
CA ALA A 79 0.74 6.90 9.87
C ALA A 79 -0.65 6.26 9.90
N PHE A 80 -0.78 4.97 9.54
CA PHE A 80 -2.03 4.22 9.66
C PHE A 80 -2.33 3.75 11.09
N ARG A 81 -1.32 3.67 11.96
CA ARG A 81 -1.49 3.21 13.33
C ARG A 81 -2.43 4.13 14.12
N GLU A 82 -3.26 3.54 14.98
CA GLU A 82 -3.95 4.30 16.01
C GLU A 82 -2.97 5.17 16.82
N GLY A 83 -3.31 6.45 17.02
CA GLY A 83 -2.44 7.40 17.70
C GLY A 83 -1.20 7.82 16.90
N ALA A 84 -1.23 7.76 15.57
CA ALA A 84 -0.18 8.28 14.71
C ALA A 84 0.16 9.75 15.04
N THR A 85 1.46 10.04 15.09
CA THR A 85 2.00 11.35 15.46
C THR A 85 2.12 12.27 14.25
N ASP A 86 2.26 13.58 14.46
CA ASP A 86 2.57 14.52 13.37
C ASP A 86 3.85 14.14 12.61
N ALA A 87 4.83 13.53 13.29
CA ALA A 87 6.03 13.03 12.66
C ALA A 87 5.75 11.86 11.71
N ASP A 88 4.81 10.97 12.05
CA ASP A 88 4.40 9.87 11.17
C ASP A 88 3.77 10.40 9.87
N PHE A 89 2.93 11.43 9.95
CA PHE A 89 2.35 12.08 8.77
C PHE A 89 3.38 12.86 7.96
N ALA A 90 4.39 13.48 8.59
CA ALA A 90 5.44 14.22 7.89
C ALA A 90 6.27 13.33 6.94
N LEU A 91 6.38 12.03 7.25
CA LEU A 91 7.07 11.06 6.40
C LEU A 91 6.35 10.78 5.07
N LEU A 92 5.08 11.18 4.95
CA LEU A 92 4.28 11.00 3.73
C LEU A 92 4.61 12.02 2.63
N LYS A 93 5.43 13.04 2.95
CA LYS A 93 5.78 14.11 2.02
C LYS A 93 6.41 13.56 0.75
N GLY A 94 5.91 14.01 -0.40
CA GLY A 94 6.34 13.52 -1.72
C GLY A 94 5.67 12.22 -2.18
N ILE A 95 4.90 11.56 -1.31
CA ILE A 95 4.08 10.39 -1.67
C ILE A 95 2.63 10.82 -1.97
N TYR A 96 2.12 11.78 -1.20
CA TYR A 96 0.79 12.36 -1.34
C TYR A 96 0.86 13.88 -1.44
N PRO A 97 -0.17 14.55 -1.99
CA PRO A 97 -0.26 16.01 -1.98
C PRO A 97 -0.21 16.59 -0.57
N ASP A 98 0.47 17.73 -0.38
CA ASP A 98 0.64 18.36 0.93
C ASP A 98 -0.70 18.66 1.61
N SER A 99 -1.73 19.09 0.86
CA SER A 99 -3.08 19.33 1.39
C SER A 99 -3.70 18.06 1.98
N MET A 100 -3.54 16.92 1.29
CA MET A 100 -4.05 15.63 1.76
C MET A 100 -3.32 15.19 3.03
N ILE A 101 -2.01 15.42 3.12
CA ILE A 101 -1.22 15.11 4.31
C ILE A 101 -1.67 15.98 5.49
N ASP A 102 -1.91 17.27 5.26
CA ASP A 102 -2.39 18.17 6.29
C ASP A 102 -3.76 17.77 6.82
N ASP A 103 -4.67 17.33 5.95
CA ASP A 103 -5.99 16.87 6.35
C ASP A 103 -5.89 15.57 7.18
N MET A 104 -5.15 14.57 6.69
CA MET A 104 -4.88 13.33 7.43
C MET A 104 -4.27 13.60 8.81
N ARG A 105 -3.31 14.53 8.90
CA ARG A 105 -2.64 14.92 10.14
C ARG A 105 -3.58 15.59 11.13
N LYS A 106 -4.45 16.50 10.67
CA LYS A 106 -5.44 17.20 11.50
C LYS A 106 -6.50 16.24 12.03
N GLU A 107 -6.98 15.35 11.17
CA GLU A 107 -8.04 14.39 11.50
C GLU A 107 -7.51 13.16 12.26
N LYS A 108 -6.18 12.99 12.33
CA LYS A 108 -5.55 11.78 12.88
C LYS A 108 -6.05 10.50 12.23
N SER A 109 -6.36 10.60 10.94
CA SER A 109 -6.90 9.51 10.12
C SER A 109 -6.07 9.35 8.86
N TYR A 110 -5.71 8.11 8.54
CA TYR A 110 -4.94 7.78 7.35
C TYR A 110 -5.84 7.15 6.29
N ILE A 111 -5.88 7.77 5.11
CA ILE A 111 -6.69 7.35 3.96
C ILE A 111 -5.83 6.95 2.75
N GLY A 112 -4.51 6.84 2.93
CA GLY A 112 -3.58 6.44 1.88
C GLY A 112 -3.49 4.92 1.69
N MET A 113 -2.55 4.49 0.85
CA MET A 113 -2.22 3.08 0.65
C MET A 113 -1.68 2.43 1.92
N ARG A 114 -2.27 1.30 2.32
CA ARG A 114 -1.88 0.48 3.48
C ARG A 114 -1.37 -0.86 2.99
N VAL A 115 -0.24 -1.32 3.52
CA VAL A 115 0.32 -2.64 3.17
C VAL A 115 0.46 -3.49 4.42
N GLY A 116 -0.14 -4.67 4.41
CA GLY A 116 -0.09 -5.63 5.51
C GLY A 116 0.64 -6.90 5.09
N ILE A 117 1.66 -7.28 5.85
CA ILE A 117 2.44 -8.49 5.62
C ILE A 117 2.48 -9.30 6.92
N SER A 118 2.15 -10.59 6.88
CA SER A 118 2.23 -11.44 8.06
C SER A 118 3.67 -11.73 8.47
N SER A 119 3.87 -12.12 9.74
CA SER A 119 5.19 -12.51 10.23
C SER A 119 5.76 -13.75 9.51
N ASP A 120 4.89 -14.60 8.99
CA ASP A 120 5.23 -15.74 8.13
C ASP A 120 5.60 -15.33 6.69
N GLY A 121 5.66 -14.02 6.43
CA GLY A 121 6.04 -13.46 5.14
C GLY A 121 4.96 -13.61 4.07
N ASP A 122 3.68 -13.61 4.45
CA ASP A 122 2.57 -13.58 3.49
C ASP A 122 2.11 -12.16 3.20
N TRP A 123 1.73 -11.86 1.96
CA TRP A 123 1.16 -10.56 1.61
C TRP A 123 -0.34 -10.59 1.85
N GLN A 124 -0.80 -9.89 2.87
CA GLN A 124 -2.16 -9.99 3.39
C GLN A 124 -3.05 -8.82 2.97
N ALA A 125 -2.48 -7.64 2.73
CA ALA A 125 -3.27 -6.47 2.34
C ALA A 125 -2.46 -5.48 1.48
N ALA A 126 -3.15 -4.85 0.53
CA ALA A 126 -2.68 -3.70 -0.23
C ALA A 126 -3.88 -2.79 -0.57
N ILE A 127 -4.34 -2.05 0.43
CA ILE A 127 -5.58 -1.28 0.38
C ILE A 127 -5.26 0.15 -0.05
N GLN A 128 -5.96 0.70 -1.04
CA GLN A 128 -5.88 2.12 -1.39
C GLN A 128 -7.19 2.82 -1.03
N GLY A 129 -7.11 3.92 -0.29
CA GLY A 129 -8.29 4.66 0.15
C GLY A 129 -8.86 4.13 1.46
N ASP A 130 -10.05 4.64 1.78
CA ASP A 130 -10.89 4.21 2.90
C ASP A 130 -11.84 3.09 2.49
#